data_AF-A0A9Q3EWN4-F1
#
_entry.id   AF-A0A9Q3EWN4-F1
#
_cell.length_a   1.000
_cell.length_b   1.000
_cell.length_c   1.000
_cell.angle_alpha   90.00
_cell.angle_beta   90.00
_cell.angle_gamma   90.00
#
_symmetry.space_group_name_H-M   'P 1'
#
loop_
_entity.id
_entity.type
_entity.pdbx_description
1 polymer ?
#
loop_
_entity_poly.entity_id
_entity_poly.type
_entity_poly.pdbx_seq_one_letter_code
_entity_poly.pdbx_strand_id
1 'polypeptide(L)'
;MESYSHLPQLSNGQLDFSKIQDAQIMKTKPNRGKGYTAGRSCIAEVVINNKPTKPLLDPGAFCSCVGKSFLKTCVPNFEDDLLPIDGIKLNSASNPMEALGIFETNIIFPNINGNLRIIVEFVVM
;
A
#
# COMPACT_ATOMS: atom_id res chain seq x y z
N MET A 1 -13.72 -25.02 -20.17
CA MET A 1 -14.48 -23.82 -19.80
C MET A 1 -13.49 -22.89 -19.12
N GLU A 2 -12.89 -21.99 -19.88
CA GLU A 2 -11.76 -21.17 -19.44
C GLU A 2 -12.26 -20.04 -18.54
N SER A 3 -11.65 -19.93 -17.36
CA SER A 3 -11.94 -18.90 -16.37
C SER A 3 -11.18 -17.62 -16.74
N TYR A 4 -11.88 -16.65 -17.32
CA TYR A 4 -11.31 -15.32 -17.57
C TYR A 4 -11.09 -14.59 -16.23
N SER A 5 -9.82 -14.33 -15.92
CA SER A 5 -9.40 -13.56 -14.75
C SER A 5 -9.68 -12.07 -14.96
N HIS A 6 -10.62 -11.49 -14.19
CA HIS A 6 -10.90 -10.05 -14.16
C HIS A 6 -9.87 -9.21 -13.35
N LEU A 7 -8.66 -9.72 -13.15
CA LEU A 7 -7.59 -8.95 -12.52
C LEU A 7 -6.84 -8.10 -13.56
N PRO A 8 -6.29 -6.93 -13.16
CA PRO A 8 -5.21 -6.32 -13.91
C PRO A 8 -4.02 -7.27 -13.84
N GLN A 9 -3.88 -8.13 -14.84
CA GLN A 9 -2.64 -8.86 -15.05
C GLN A 9 -1.63 -7.84 -15.55
N LEU A 10 -0.49 -7.71 -14.85
CA LEU A 10 0.66 -6.97 -15.37
C LEU A 10 1.13 -7.71 -16.61
N SER A 11 0.61 -7.30 -17.76
CA SER A 11 1.22 -7.61 -19.02
C SER A 11 2.59 -6.92 -19.01
N ASN A 12 3.64 -7.74 -19.06
CA ASN A 12 4.92 -7.41 -19.68
C ASN A 12 5.54 -6.02 -19.38
N GLY A 13 5.87 -5.76 -18.11
CA GLY A 13 7.09 -5.02 -17.72
C GLY A 13 7.26 -3.55 -18.15
N GLN A 14 6.33 -2.97 -18.90
CA GLN A 14 6.31 -1.55 -19.22
C GLN A 14 5.17 -0.88 -18.46
N LEU A 15 5.52 -0.29 -17.32
CA LEU A 15 4.62 0.57 -16.56
C LEU A 15 4.46 1.88 -17.33
N ASP A 16 3.37 2.00 -18.09
CA ASP A 16 2.95 3.26 -18.70
C ASP A 16 2.27 4.14 -17.64
N PHE A 17 2.87 5.29 -17.33
CA PHE A 17 2.38 6.24 -16.33
C PHE A 17 1.44 7.32 -16.91
N SER A 18 1.06 7.24 -18.19
CA SER A 18 0.33 8.31 -18.89
C SER A 18 -1.13 8.49 -18.48
N LYS A 19 -1.76 7.52 -17.78
CA LYS A 19 -3.16 7.58 -17.38
C LYS A 19 -3.28 7.35 -15.88
N ILE A 20 -3.76 8.36 -15.15
CA ILE A 20 -4.04 8.29 -13.72
C ILE A 20 -5.56 8.46 -13.49
N GLN A 21 -6.21 7.57 -12.75
CA GLN A 21 -7.65 7.65 -12.39
C GLN A 21 -7.87 7.45 -10.89
N ASP A 22 -8.94 8.03 -10.35
CA ASP A 22 -9.34 7.91 -8.94
C ASP A 22 -10.09 6.60 -8.63
N ALA A 23 -9.97 6.10 -7.39
CA ALA A 23 -10.53 4.83 -6.97
C ALA A 23 -12.07 4.84 -6.86
N GLN A 24 -12.72 3.70 -7.15
CA GLN A 24 -14.16 3.50 -6.90
C GLN A 24 -14.40 2.34 -5.92
N ILE A 25 -15.38 2.50 -5.01
CA ILE A 25 -15.72 1.51 -3.97
C ILE A 25 -16.49 0.33 -4.58
N MET A 26 -15.98 -0.90 -4.42
CA MET A 26 -16.71 -2.14 -4.74
C MET A 26 -17.78 -2.43 -3.67
N LYS A 27 -19.06 -2.48 -4.08
CA LYS A 27 -20.22 -2.56 -3.17
C LYS A 27 -20.64 -3.98 -2.71
N THR A 28 -20.08 -5.07 -3.25
CA THR A 28 -20.68 -6.39 -3.02
C THR A 28 -20.14 -7.07 -1.76
N LYS A 29 -20.89 -6.94 -0.66
CA LYS A 29 -20.67 -7.71 0.57
C LYS A 29 -20.92 -9.21 0.32
N PRO A 30 -20.05 -10.13 0.77
CA PRO A 30 -20.27 -11.56 0.62
C PRO A 30 -21.50 -12.05 1.41
N ASN A 31 -22.15 -13.12 0.94
CA ASN A 31 -23.25 -13.76 1.65
C ASN A 31 -22.84 -14.14 3.09
N ARG A 32 -23.79 -14.08 4.03
CA ARG A 32 -23.58 -14.46 5.43
C ARG A 32 -22.93 -15.85 5.50
N GLY A 33 -21.84 -15.97 6.25
CA GLY A 33 -21.07 -17.21 6.38
C GLY A 33 -20.09 -17.49 5.24
N LYS A 34 -20.02 -16.66 4.18
CA LYS A 34 -19.10 -16.83 3.04
C LYS A 34 -18.05 -15.71 2.94
N GLY A 35 -17.75 -15.03 4.05
CA GLY A 35 -16.70 -13.99 4.08
C GLY A 35 -15.33 -14.53 3.64
N TYR A 36 -15.01 -15.78 4.02
CA TYR A 36 -13.75 -16.44 3.68
C TYR A 36 -13.58 -16.74 2.19
N THR A 37 -14.66 -16.83 1.42
CA THR A 37 -14.58 -17.10 -0.03
C THR A 37 -14.31 -15.84 -0.85
N ALA A 38 -14.45 -14.67 -0.23
CA ALA A 38 -14.18 -13.38 -0.87
C ALA A 38 -12.75 -12.88 -0.62
N GLY A 39 -12.00 -13.55 0.26
CA GLY A 39 -10.63 -13.18 0.59
C GLY A 39 -9.65 -13.61 -0.49
N ARG A 40 -9.14 -12.65 -1.25
CA ARG A 40 -7.77 -12.74 -1.77
C ARG A 40 -6.80 -12.17 -0.74
N SER A 41 -5.51 -12.34 -0.99
CA SER A 41 -4.47 -11.68 -0.21
C SER A 41 -4.76 -10.18 -0.12
N CYS A 42 -4.62 -9.60 1.08
CA CYS A 42 -4.65 -8.15 1.28
C CYS A 42 -3.34 -7.48 0.83
N ILE A 43 -2.39 -8.25 0.27
CA ILE A 43 -1.17 -7.71 -0.32
C ILE A 43 -1.50 -7.09 -1.67
N ALA A 44 -1.23 -5.80 -1.81
CA ALA A 44 -1.34 -5.07 -3.07
C ALA A 44 0.04 -4.97 -3.74
N GLU A 45 0.08 -4.94 -5.07
CA GLU A 45 1.28 -4.52 -5.78
C GLU A 45 1.17 -3.02 -6.04
N VAL A 46 2.18 -2.27 -5.62
CA VAL A 46 2.23 -0.82 -5.80
C VAL A 46 3.63 -0.40 -6.25
N VAL A 47 3.78 0.86 -6.64
CA VAL A 47 5.06 1.47 -6.95
C VAL A 47 5.29 2.63 -5.99
N ILE A 48 6.43 2.60 -5.28
CA ILE A 48 6.90 3.67 -4.39
C ILE A 48 8.25 4.11 -4.93
N ASN A 49 8.39 5.39 -5.26
CA ASN A 49 9.64 5.95 -5.82
C ASN A 49 10.19 5.11 -7.00
N ASN A 50 9.32 4.82 -7.97
CA ASN A 50 9.62 3.98 -9.15
C ASN A 50 10.04 2.53 -8.84
N LYS A 51 9.95 2.08 -7.59
CA LYS A 51 10.24 0.70 -7.19
C LYS A 51 8.93 -0.07 -6.94
N PRO A 52 8.72 -1.21 -7.62
CA PRO A 52 7.62 -2.12 -7.30
C PRO A 52 7.76 -2.67 -5.88
N THR A 53 6.69 -2.58 -5.10
CA THR A 53 6.61 -3.02 -3.71
C THR A 53 5.30 -3.74 -3.44
N LYS A 54 5.26 -4.48 -2.31
CA LYS A 54 4.12 -5.32 -1.94
C LYS A 54 3.64 -5.01 -0.51
N PRO A 55 2.96 -3.87 -0.26
CA PRO A 55 2.40 -3.55 1.05
C PRO A 55 1.17 -4.39 1.37
N LEU A 56 0.89 -4.51 2.66
CA LEU A 56 -0.36 -5.05 3.19
C LEU A 56 -1.40 -3.93 3.28
N LEU A 57 -2.59 -4.14 2.70
CA LEU A 57 -3.77 -3.33 2.94
C LEU A 57 -4.45 -3.81 4.22
N ASP A 58 -4.08 -3.20 5.34
CA ASP A 58 -4.60 -3.58 6.66
C ASP A 58 -5.67 -2.59 7.16
N PRO A 59 -6.97 -2.91 7.02
CA PRO A 59 -8.04 -2.05 7.54
C PRO A 59 -8.08 -1.99 9.08
N GLY A 60 -7.36 -2.89 9.77
CA GLY A 60 -7.23 -2.87 11.23
C GLY A 60 -6.11 -1.95 11.73
N ALA A 61 -5.24 -1.45 10.85
CA ALA A 61 -4.17 -0.55 11.22
C ALA A 61 -4.70 0.88 11.42
N PHE A 62 -4.28 1.54 12.51
CA PHE A 62 -4.66 2.92 12.80
C PHE A 62 -4.08 3.92 11.79
N CYS A 63 -2.85 3.66 11.32
CA CYS A 63 -2.15 4.49 10.36
C CYS A 63 -1.33 3.61 9.41
N SER A 64 -0.89 4.19 8.29
CA SER A 64 0.10 3.53 7.43
C SER A 64 1.45 3.55 8.13
N CYS A 65 2.08 2.39 8.28
CA CYS A 65 3.40 2.26 8.90
C CYS A 65 4.37 1.53 7.99
N VAL A 66 5.66 1.83 8.15
CA VAL A 66 6.72 1.22 7.34
C VAL A 66 7.98 1.05 8.17
N GLY A 67 8.65 -0.10 8.02
CA GLY A 67 9.94 -0.31 8.67
C GLY A 67 11.05 0.45 7.94
N LYS A 68 11.92 1.12 8.69
CA LYS A 68 13.11 1.85 8.22
C LYS A 68 13.91 1.06 7.19
N SER A 69 14.26 -0.19 7.50
CA SER A 69 15.08 -1.03 6.64
C SER A 69 14.43 -1.30 5.28
N PHE A 70 13.10 -1.47 5.25
CA PHE A 70 12.35 -1.64 4.02
C PHE A 70 12.31 -0.34 3.22
N LEU A 71 11.99 0.78 3.89
CA LEU A 71 11.89 2.09 3.25
C LEU A 71 13.22 2.49 2.61
N LYS A 72 14.37 2.22 3.25
CA LYS A 72 15.70 2.44 2.64
C LYS A 72 15.90 1.69 1.32
N THR A 73 15.21 0.58 1.10
CA THR A 73 15.35 -0.16 -0.16
C THR A 73 14.63 0.51 -1.32
N CYS A 74 13.55 1.28 -1.09
CA CYS A 74 12.80 1.99 -2.13
C CYS A 74 13.11 3.49 -2.17
N VAL A 75 13.42 4.10 -1.03
CA VAL A 75 13.76 5.51 -0.89
C VAL A 75 14.99 5.61 0.03
N PRO A 76 16.23 5.48 -0.49
CA PRO A 76 17.43 5.42 0.33
C PRO A 76 17.66 6.65 1.22
N ASN A 77 17.25 7.83 0.76
CA ASN A 77 17.49 9.12 1.43
C ASN A 77 16.25 9.67 2.16
N PHE A 78 15.27 8.83 2.49
CA PHE A 78 14.02 9.29 3.12
C PHE A 78 14.24 10.03 4.46
N GLU A 79 15.38 9.78 5.13
CA GLU A 79 15.71 10.38 6.42
C GLU A 79 15.88 11.91 6.32
N ASP A 80 16.25 12.43 5.14
CA ASP A 80 16.40 13.88 4.89
C ASP A 80 15.05 14.61 4.85
N ASP A 81 13.98 13.88 4.55
CA ASP A 81 12.60 14.38 4.39
C ASP A 81 11.69 13.98 5.57
N LEU A 82 12.26 13.43 6.65
CA LEU A 82 11.48 13.01 7.82
C LEU A 82 10.90 14.22 8.56
N LEU A 83 9.58 14.22 8.70
CA LEU A 83 8.86 15.15 9.57
C LEU A 83 8.85 14.63 11.01
N PRO A 84 8.89 15.53 12.01
CA PRO A 84 8.81 15.13 13.41
C PRO A 84 7.45 14.48 13.72
N ILE A 85 7.46 13.55 14.67
CA ILE A 85 6.25 12.89 15.19
C ILE A 85 6.16 13.11 16.70
N ASP A 86 5.07 13.72 17.15
CA ASP A 86 4.84 14.01 18.57
C ASP A 86 3.59 13.29 19.10
N GLY A 87 3.69 12.75 20.31
CA GLY A 87 2.52 12.29 21.07
C GLY A 87 1.91 10.95 20.65
N ILE A 88 2.49 10.24 19.69
CA ILE A 88 2.01 8.92 19.26
C ILE A 88 2.73 7.78 20.01
N LYS A 89 1.95 6.88 20.62
CA LYS A 89 2.43 5.60 21.15
C LYS A 89 1.87 4.48 20.29
N LEU A 90 2.73 3.84 19.51
CA LEU A 90 2.35 2.68 18.71
C LEU A 90 2.72 1.40 19.47
N ASN A 91 1.82 0.42 19.43
CA ASN A 91 2.06 -0.89 20.00
C ASN A 91 1.91 -1.92 18.88
N SER A 92 2.89 -2.83 18.80
CA SER A 92 2.69 -4.09 18.09
C SER A 92 1.92 -5.07 18.98
N ALA A 93 1.63 -6.27 18.47
CA ALA A 93 0.96 -7.31 19.24
C ALA A 93 1.70 -7.70 20.54
N SER A 94 3.00 -7.44 20.64
CA SER A 94 3.83 -7.90 21.75
C SER A 94 4.63 -6.80 22.46
N ASN A 95 4.93 -5.67 21.80
CA ASN A 95 5.79 -4.63 22.35
C ASN A 95 5.42 -3.21 21.85
N PRO A 96 5.69 -2.17 22.65
CA PRO A 96 5.72 -0.79 22.16
C PRO A 96 6.70 -0.65 21.00
N MET A 97 6.36 0.17 20.03
CA MET A 97 7.21 0.49 18.90
C MET A 97 7.55 1.98 18.93
N GLU A 98 8.81 2.30 18.62
CA GLU A 98 9.32 3.66 18.53
C GLU A 98 9.17 4.16 17.10
N ALA A 99 8.53 5.31 16.93
CA ALA A 99 8.41 5.96 15.63
C ALA A 99 9.58 6.93 15.44
N LEU A 100 10.21 6.87 14.26
CA LEU A 100 11.31 7.75 13.88
C LEU A 100 10.81 9.10 13.34
N GLY A 101 9.63 9.12 12.72
CA GLY A 101 9.04 10.29 12.11
C GLY A 101 7.97 9.94 11.09
N ILE A 102 7.48 10.97 10.40
CA ILE A 102 6.49 10.84 9.33
C ILE A 102 7.19 11.08 7.99
N PHE A 103 6.97 10.18 7.03
CA PHE A 103 7.46 10.32 5.67
C PHE A 103 6.28 10.35 4.70
N GLU A 104 6.06 11.50 4.05
CA GLU A 104 5.03 11.65 3.03
C GLU A 104 5.56 11.15 1.68
N THR A 105 4.79 10.32 0.99
CA THR A 105 5.16 9.87 -0.35
C THR A 105 3.97 9.52 -1.22
N ASN A 106 4.22 9.41 -2.52
CA ASN A 106 3.24 8.92 -3.48
C ASN A 106 3.34 7.40 -3.61
N ILE A 107 2.20 6.73 -3.47
CA ILE A 107 2.03 5.33 -3.82
C ILE A 107 1.22 5.25 -5.11
N ILE A 108 1.71 4.47 -6.08
CA ILE A 108 1.01 4.24 -7.34
C ILE A 108 0.51 2.80 -7.38
N PHE A 109 -0.79 2.62 -7.52
CA PHE A 109 -1.42 1.33 -7.76
C PHE A 109 -1.55 1.13 -9.29
N PRO A 110 -0.77 0.22 -9.89
CA PRO A 110 -0.90 -0.05 -11.31
C PRO A 110 -2.23 -0.73 -11.62
N ASN A 111 -2.92 -0.26 -12.66
CA ASN A 111 -4.18 -0.86 -13.12
C ASN A 111 -4.31 -0.70 -14.65
N ILE A 112 -4.86 -1.73 -15.29
CA ILE A 112 -5.07 -1.84 -16.74
C ILE A 112 -5.83 -0.64 -17.36
N ASN A 113 -6.66 0.04 -16.57
CA ASN A 113 -7.47 1.17 -17.04
C ASN A 113 -6.89 2.53 -16.69
N GLY A 114 -5.69 2.56 -16.09
CA GLY A 114 -5.05 3.76 -15.57
C GLY A 114 -4.59 3.54 -14.14
N ASN A 115 -3.41 4.03 -13.81
CA ASN A 115 -2.82 3.87 -12.49
C ASN A 115 -3.55 4.78 -11.48
N LEU A 116 -3.63 4.37 -10.23
CA LEU A 116 -4.16 5.21 -9.16
C LEU A 116 -3.00 5.74 -8.32
N ARG A 117 -2.89 7.05 -8.16
CA ARG A 117 -1.90 7.67 -7.26
C ARG A 117 -2.59 8.09 -5.97
N ILE A 118 -1.99 7.76 -4.84
CA ILE A 118 -2.43 8.18 -3.52
C ILE A 118 -1.22 8.80 -2.81
N ILE A 119 -1.42 9.95 -2.16
CA ILE A 119 -0.46 10.53 -1.23
C ILE A 119 -0.68 9.85 0.12
N VAL A 120 0.38 9.30 0.71
CA VAL A 120 0.33 8.58 1.97
C VAL A 120 1.42 9.12 2.90
N GLU A 121 1.04 9.33 4.15
CA GLU A 121 1.97 9.57 5.25
C GLU A 121 2.30 8.24 5.92
N PHE A 122 3.56 7.82 5.82
CA PHE A 122 4.06 6.67 6.55
C PHE A 122 4.59 7.09 7.91
N VAL A 123 4.12 6.46 8.97
CA VAL A 123 4.85 6.44 10.22
C VAL A 123 6.02 5.47 10.07
N VAL A 124 7.24 6.00 10.10
CA VAL A 124 8.45 5.19 9.95
C VAL A 124 8.82 4.61 11.31
N MET A 125 8.99 3.29 11.36
CA MET A 125 9.38 2.51 12.53
C MET A 125 10.83 2.02 12.40
#